data_AF-A0A946YXI6-F1
#
_entry.id   AF-A0A946YXI6-F1
#
_cell.length_a   1.000
_cell.length_b   1.000
_cell.length_c   1.000
_cell.angle_alpha   90.00
_cell.angle_beta   90.00
_cell.angle_gamma   90.00
#
_symmetry.space_group_name_H-M   'P 1'
#
loop_
_entity.id
_entity.type
_entity.pdbx_description
1 polymer ?
#
loop_
_entity_poly.entity_id
_entity_poly.type
_entity_poly.pdbx_seq_one_letter_code
_entity_poly.pdbx_strand_id
1 'polypeptide(L)'
;MTGTLVVCATPIGNLGDAPPRLAEALGSADVVYCEDTRHSRKLLDALGVDRPLRSYFVGNEAERSKEVKRRLEGGDTVALITDAGMPVVSDPGHSAVVAAIEAGATVTVVPGPSAALAALAVSGLPSERFVFEGFLPRKASERGDRLADLAAEPRTLIM
;
A
#
# COMPACT_ATOMS: atom_id res chain seq x y z
N MET A 1 22.61 11.89 -6.43
CA MET A 1 22.00 10.61 -6.85
C MET A 1 20.51 10.72 -6.54
N THR A 2 19.64 10.14 -7.36
CA THR A 2 18.20 10.10 -7.05
C THR A 2 17.96 9.12 -5.89
N GLY A 3 16.93 9.40 -5.10
CA GLY A 3 16.57 8.67 -3.89
C GLY A 3 15.85 7.36 -4.17
N THR A 4 15.22 6.82 -3.12
CA THR A 4 14.51 5.54 -3.19
C THR A 4 13.13 5.64 -2.56
N LEU A 5 12.09 5.20 -3.28
CA LEU A 5 10.76 4.94 -2.71
C LEU A 5 10.66 3.47 -2.30
N VAL A 6 10.38 3.21 -1.03
CA VAL A 6 10.15 1.87 -0.48
C VAL A 6 8.67 1.71 -0.13
N VAL A 7 7.94 0.93 -0.92
CA VAL A 7 6.55 0.56 -0.65
C VAL A 7 6.53 -0.57 0.36
N CYS A 8 5.94 -0.36 1.53
CA CYS A 8 6.04 -1.29 2.65
C CYS A 8 4.67 -1.84 3.04
N ALA A 9 4.50 -3.16 2.95
CA ALA A 9 3.29 -3.80 3.47
C ALA A 9 3.27 -3.79 5.01
N THR A 10 2.10 -3.50 5.58
CA THR A 10 1.85 -3.47 7.03
C THR A 10 0.95 -4.62 7.46
N PRO A 11 0.96 -5.00 8.75
CA PRO A 11 0.05 -6.03 9.26
C PRO A 11 -1.43 -5.71 9.04
N ILE A 12 -2.25 -6.74 8.81
CA ILE A 12 -3.69 -6.62 8.55
C ILE A 12 -4.57 -6.93 9.78
N GLY A 13 -4.02 -6.78 10.99
CA GLY A 13 -4.75 -6.98 12.25
C GLY A 13 -3.94 -7.62 13.38
N ASN A 14 -2.85 -8.33 13.05
CA ASN A 14 -1.94 -8.93 14.04
C ASN A 14 -0.52 -8.42 13.84
N LEU A 15 0.03 -7.68 14.82
CA LEU A 15 1.39 -7.13 14.74
C LEU A 15 2.48 -8.19 14.54
N GLY A 16 2.23 -9.44 14.92
CA GLY A 16 3.15 -10.56 14.68
C GLY A 16 3.35 -10.90 13.20
N ASP A 17 2.47 -10.43 12.31
CA ASP A 17 2.59 -10.63 10.86
C ASP A 17 3.46 -9.56 10.18
N ALA A 18 4.05 -8.64 10.95
CA ALA A 18 5.00 -7.67 10.42
C ALA A 18 6.23 -8.39 9.86
N PRO A 19 6.57 -8.20 8.57
CA PRO A 19 7.73 -8.88 8.00
C PRO A 19 9.01 -8.32 8.66
N PRO A 20 10.04 -9.14 8.91
CA PRO A 20 11.25 -8.68 9.61
C PRO A 20 11.91 -7.44 9.01
N ARG A 21 11.85 -7.32 7.67
CA ARG A 21 12.44 -6.19 6.92
C ARG A 21 11.63 -4.89 7.02
N LEU A 22 10.42 -4.91 7.58
CA LEU A 22 9.59 -3.71 7.75
C LEU A 22 10.26 -2.72 8.70
N ALA A 23 10.71 -3.18 9.88
CA ALA A 23 11.36 -2.33 10.86
C ALA A 23 12.66 -1.72 10.30
N GLU A 24 13.43 -2.50 9.55
CA GLU A 24 14.65 -2.02 8.88
C GLU A 24 14.33 -0.92 7.86
N ALA A 25 13.39 -1.18 6.94
CA ALA A 25 13.05 -0.22 5.88
C ALA A 25 12.45 1.08 6.43
N LEU A 26 11.54 0.98 7.41
CA LEU A 26 11.00 2.16 8.08
C LEU A 26 12.11 2.87 8.85
N GLY A 27 12.93 2.12 9.59
CA GLY A 27 14.05 2.64 10.36
C GLY A 27 15.16 3.29 9.54
N SER A 28 15.32 2.95 8.26
CA SER A 28 16.30 3.58 7.36
C SER A 28 15.76 4.75 6.55
N ALA A 29 14.43 4.95 6.51
CA ALA A 29 13.83 6.01 5.72
C ALA A 29 14.00 7.40 6.37
N ASP A 30 14.17 8.43 5.55
CA ASP A 30 14.21 9.82 5.99
C ASP A 30 12.82 10.33 6.39
N VAL A 31 11.78 9.79 5.76
CA VAL A 31 10.37 10.07 6.06
C VAL A 31 9.48 8.89 5.72
N VAL A 32 8.42 8.69 6.52
CA VAL A 32 7.39 7.69 6.29
C VAL A 32 6.07 8.40 5.95
N TYR A 33 5.54 8.13 4.76
CA TYR A 33 4.19 8.53 4.38
C TYR A 33 3.18 7.42 4.72
N CYS A 34 2.05 7.81 5.30
CA CYS A 34 1.04 6.89 5.81
C CYS A 34 -0.37 7.49 5.72
N GLU A 35 -1.42 6.65 5.71
CA GLU A 35 -2.81 7.13 5.66
C GLU A 35 -3.22 7.85 6.95
N ASP A 36 -3.19 7.17 8.10
CA ASP A 36 -3.38 7.78 9.42
C ASP A 36 -2.08 7.75 10.25
N THR A 37 -1.52 8.93 10.50
CA THR A 37 -0.29 9.11 11.30
C THR A 37 -0.43 8.62 12.74
N ARG A 38 -1.63 8.63 13.34
CA ARG A 38 -1.88 8.15 14.70
C ARG A 38 -1.92 6.63 14.74
N HIS A 39 -2.49 6.00 13.71
CA HIS A 39 -2.47 4.55 13.58
C HIS A 39 -1.03 4.08 13.35
N SER A 40 -0.36 4.65 12.34
CA SER A 40 1.01 4.28 11.99
C SER A 40 2.01 4.54 13.11
N ARG A 41 1.77 5.50 14.00
CA ARG A 41 2.61 5.70 15.20
C ARG A 41 2.65 4.45 16.09
N LYS A 42 1.51 3.80 16.32
CA LYS A 42 1.46 2.57 17.12
C LYS A 42 2.26 1.43 16.49
N LEU A 43 2.23 1.32 15.16
CA LEU A 43 3.04 0.35 14.42
C LEU A 43 4.53 0.64 14.59
N LEU A 44 4.94 1.90 14.40
CA LEU A 44 6.34 2.32 14.58
C LEU A 44 6.83 2.04 16.00
N ASP A 45 6.02 2.37 17.02
CA ASP A 45 6.34 2.12 18.43
C ASP A 45 6.51 0.61 18.71
N ALA A 46 5.62 -0.23 18.17
CA ALA A 46 5.72 -1.69 18.29
C ALA A 46 6.95 -2.29 17.59
N LEU A 47 7.42 -1.65 16.51
CA LEU A 47 8.62 -2.03 15.78
C LEU A 47 9.91 -1.42 16.37
N GLY A 48 9.80 -0.56 17.39
CA GLY A 48 10.96 0.16 17.95
C GLY A 48 11.57 1.18 16.97
N VAL A 49 10.76 1.72 16.05
CA VAL A 49 11.19 2.66 15.01
C VAL A 49 10.73 4.07 15.35
N ASP A 50 11.68 5.01 15.44
CA ASP A 50 11.38 6.44 15.56
C ASP A 50 11.71 7.18 14.26
N ARG A 51 10.67 7.48 13.46
CA ARG A 51 10.79 8.25 12.23
C ARG A 51 9.68 9.27 12.03
N PRO A 52 9.93 10.38 11.31
CA PRO A 52 8.91 11.36 10.98
C PRO A 52 7.79 10.74 10.14
N LEU A 53 6.55 10.90 10.58
CA LEU A 53 5.37 10.53 9.80
C LEU A 53 4.81 11.75 9.06
N ARG A 54 4.30 11.49 7.85
CA ARG A 54 3.52 12.44 7.04
C ARG A 54 2.27 11.74 6.54
N SER A 55 1.15 12.47 6.51
CA SER A 55 -0.10 11.92 6.01
C SER A 55 -0.13 11.90 4.47
N TYR A 56 -0.58 10.79 3.91
CA TYR A 56 -0.77 10.53 2.49
C TYR A 56 -2.06 9.72 2.33
N PHE A 57 -3.14 10.37 1.90
CA PHE A 57 -4.48 9.78 1.84
C PHE A 57 -5.30 10.40 0.71
N VAL A 58 -6.42 9.75 0.39
CA VAL A 58 -7.36 10.22 -0.65
C VAL A 58 -7.79 11.66 -0.37
N GLY A 59 -7.43 12.58 -1.26
CA GLY A 59 -7.72 14.01 -1.13
C GLY A 59 -6.49 14.89 -0.93
N ASN A 60 -5.34 14.33 -0.55
CA ASN A 60 -4.06 15.07 -0.51
C ASN A 60 -2.96 14.47 -1.41
N GLU A 61 -3.23 13.36 -2.09
CA GLU A 61 -2.25 12.62 -2.89
C GLU A 61 -1.56 13.50 -3.93
N ALA A 62 -2.29 14.38 -4.62
CA ALA A 62 -1.71 15.25 -5.64
C ALA A 62 -0.66 16.22 -5.09
N GLU A 63 -0.86 16.74 -3.88
CA GLU A 63 0.10 17.60 -3.19
C GLU A 63 1.27 16.77 -2.66
N ARG A 64 0.97 15.67 -1.98
CA ARG A 64 1.98 14.81 -1.33
C ARG A 64 2.87 14.10 -2.33
N SER A 65 2.36 13.70 -3.48
CA SER A 65 3.18 13.13 -4.57
C SER A 65 4.20 14.12 -5.13
N LYS A 66 3.88 15.43 -5.16
CA LYS A 66 4.88 16.47 -5.51
C LYS A 66 5.94 16.64 -4.43
N GLU A 67 5.59 16.47 -3.16
CA GLU A 67 6.57 16.44 -2.07
C GLU A 67 7.46 15.20 -2.16
N VAL A 68 6.87 14.01 -2.35
CA VAL A 68 7.59 12.75 -2.57
C VAL A 68 8.58 12.90 -3.72
N LYS A 69 8.15 13.42 -4.88
CA LYS A 69 9.01 13.65 -6.03
C LYS A 69 10.24 14.49 -5.67
N ARG A 70 10.03 15.66 -5.04
CA ARG A 70 11.12 16.57 -4.65
C ARG A 70 12.11 15.94 -3.67
N ARG A 71 11.62 15.16 -2.70
CA ARG A 71 12.46 14.43 -1.75
C ARG A 71 13.34 13.40 -2.46
N LEU A 72 12.74 12.63 -3.36
CA LEU A 72 13.46 11.64 -4.15
C LEU A 72 14.48 12.29 -5.09
N GLU A 73 14.14 13.42 -5.73
CA GLU A 73 15.11 14.21 -6.52
C GLU A 73 16.28 14.72 -5.66
N GLY A 74 16.02 15.01 -4.38
CA GLY A 74 17.01 15.39 -3.38
C GLY A 74 17.89 14.23 -2.86
N GLY A 75 17.53 12.98 -3.17
CA GLY A 75 18.27 11.78 -2.73
C GLY A 75 17.70 11.10 -1.49
N ASP A 76 16.58 11.57 -0.94
CA ASP A 76 15.96 10.98 0.26
C ASP A 76 15.50 9.53 0.00
N THR A 77 15.55 8.71 1.04
CA THR A 77 14.82 7.45 1.12
C THR A 77 13.44 7.70 1.73
N VAL A 78 12.39 7.45 0.94
CA VAL A 78 11.00 7.65 1.32
C VAL A 78 10.33 6.30 1.51
N ALA A 79 9.74 6.05 2.68
CA ALA A 79 8.87 4.89 2.88
C ALA A 79 7.40 5.27 2.71
N LEU A 80 6.61 4.38 2.12
CA LEU A 80 5.17 4.50 1.98
C LEU A 80 4.50 3.26 2.60
N ILE A 81 3.59 3.51 3.55
CA ILE A 81 2.76 2.49 4.20
C ILE A 81 1.28 2.88 4.13
N THR A 82 0.40 1.91 4.32
CA THR A 82 -1.03 2.13 4.58
C THR A 82 -1.38 1.54 5.94
N ASP A 83 -2.58 1.83 6.41
CA ASP A 83 -3.03 1.41 7.73
C ASP A 83 -3.03 -0.12 7.89
N ALA A 84 -3.25 -0.86 6.80
CA ALA A 84 -3.19 -2.32 6.79
C ALA A 84 -2.92 -2.86 5.38
N GLY A 85 -1.99 -3.81 5.26
CA GLY A 85 -1.76 -4.54 4.01
C GLY A 85 -0.79 -3.84 3.07
N MET A 86 -0.99 -4.01 1.76
CA MET A 86 -0.07 -3.53 0.73
C MET A 86 -0.54 -2.18 0.18
N PRO A 87 0.26 -1.10 0.31
CA PRO A 87 -0.07 0.17 -0.33
C PRO A 87 -0.29 0.03 -1.83
N VAL A 88 -1.01 0.97 -2.44
CA VAL A 88 -1.36 0.98 -3.88
C VAL A 88 -2.43 -0.05 -4.26
N VAL A 89 -2.66 -1.10 -3.47
CA VAL A 89 -3.68 -2.12 -3.74
C VAL A 89 -4.95 -1.79 -2.98
N SER A 90 -5.92 -1.18 -3.67
CA SER A 90 -7.16 -0.66 -3.09
C SER A 90 -6.99 0.45 -2.04
N ASP A 91 -5.76 0.93 -1.88
CA ASP A 91 -5.35 1.99 -0.97
C ASP A 91 -4.66 3.14 -1.73
N PRO A 92 -4.53 4.34 -1.14
CA PRO A 92 -3.75 5.43 -1.72
C PRO A 92 -2.28 5.04 -1.96
N GLY A 93 -1.62 5.78 -2.86
CA GLY A 93 -0.17 5.64 -3.08
C GLY A 93 0.27 5.44 -4.53
N HIS A 94 -0.66 5.12 -5.44
CA HIS A 94 -0.33 4.96 -6.86
C HIS A 94 0.37 6.20 -7.42
N SER A 95 -0.13 7.40 -7.09
CA SER A 95 0.47 8.64 -7.59
C SER A 95 1.86 8.94 -7.00
N ALA A 96 2.20 8.40 -5.81
CA ALA A 96 3.55 8.48 -5.26
C ALA A 96 4.52 7.57 -6.02
N VAL A 97 4.08 6.38 -6.41
CA VAL A 97 4.88 5.47 -7.26
C VAL A 97 5.14 6.10 -8.63
N VAL A 98 4.11 6.68 -9.26
CA VAL A 98 4.27 7.42 -10.52
C VAL A 98 5.27 8.56 -10.34
N ALA A 99 5.13 9.37 -9.30
CA ALA A 99 6.04 10.47 -9.01
C ALA A 99 7.50 10.02 -8.81
N ALA A 100 7.71 8.86 -8.17
CA ALA A 100 9.04 8.28 -8.01
C ALA A 100 9.66 7.83 -9.34
N ILE A 101 8.87 7.18 -10.19
CA ILE A 101 9.30 6.77 -11.55
C ILE A 101 9.67 8.01 -12.37
N GLU A 102 8.85 9.06 -12.34
CA GLU A 102 9.14 10.32 -13.04
C GLU A 102 10.39 11.03 -12.53
N ALA A 103 10.73 10.89 -11.24
CA ALA A 103 11.96 11.43 -10.66
C ALA A 103 13.23 10.64 -11.08
N GLY A 104 13.08 9.49 -11.75
CA GLY A 104 14.18 8.55 -11.97
C GLY A 104 14.71 7.94 -10.67
N ALA A 105 13.85 7.85 -9.64
CA ALA A 105 14.18 7.25 -8.36
C ALA A 105 14.10 5.72 -8.43
N THR A 106 14.81 5.04 -7.53
CA THR A 106 14.62 3.60 -7.35
C THR A 106 13.27 3.36 -6.68
N VAL A 107 12.46 2.44 -7.21
CA VAL A 107 11.22 1.98 -6.57
C VAL A 107 11.40 0.54 -6.15
N THR A 108 11.19 0.25 -4.88
CA THR A 108 11.33 -1.09 -4.29
C THR A 108 10.20 -1.38 -3.31
N VAL A 109 10.10 -2.63 -2.85
CA VAL A 109 9.01 -3.12 -2.02
C VAL A 109 9.52 -3.93 -0.83
N VAL A 110 8.90 -3.76 0.34
CA VAL A 110 8.94 -4.73 1.43
C VAL A 110 7.67 -5.58 1.34
N PRO A 111 7.78 -6.85 0.92
CA PRO A 111 6.62 -7.74 0.83
C PRO A 111 6.06 -8.02 2.22
N GLY A 112 4.77 -8.33 2.31
CA GLY A 112 4.11 -8.59 3.58
C GLY A 112 2.64 -9.00 3.40
N PRO A 113 1.85 -8.91 4.48
CA PRO A 113 0.48 -9.41 4.51
C PRO A 113 -0.42 -8.81 3.41
N SER A 114 -1.26 -9.64 2.81
CA SER A 114 -2.31 -9.25 1.87
C SER A 114 -3.60 -9.96 2.24
N ALA A 115 -4.65 -9.21 2.57
CA ALA A 115 -5.93 -9.76 2.98
C ALA A 115 -6.55 -10.63 1.87
N ALA A 116 -6.47 -10.18 0.62
CA ALA A 116 -6.97 -10.92 -0.54
C ALA A 116 -6.29 -12.29 -0.70
N LEU A 117 -4.95 -12.33 -0.65
CA LEU A 117 -4.21 -13.58 -0.81
C LEU A 117 -4.36 -14.50 0.40
N ALA A 118 -4.42 -13.95 1.61
CA ALA A 118 -4.67 -14.73 2.82
C ALA A 118 -6.05 -15.40 2.76
N ALA A 119 -7.08 -14.66 2.35
CA ALA A 119 -8.42 -15.21 2.16
C ALA A 119 -8.46 -16.29 1.07
N LEU A 120 -7.85 -16.03 -0.09
CA LEU A 120 -7.78 -17.00 -1.18
C LEU A 120 -7.13 -18.32 -0.74
N ALA A 121 -6.00 -18.23 -0.02
CA ALA A 121 -5.22 -19.38 0.44
C ALA A 121 -6.01 -20.35 1.33
N VAL A 122 -7.02 -19.86 2.06
CA VAL A 122 -7.86 -20.69 2.96
C VAL A 122 -9.27 -20.93 2.42
N SER A 123 -9.60 -20.41 1.24
CA SER A 123 -10.97 -20.41 0.70
C SER A 123 -11.44 -21.76 0.14
N GLY A 124 -10.51 -22.62 -0.28
CA GLY A 124 -10.81 -23.83 -1.05
C GLY A 124 -11.22 -23.57 -2.51
N LEU A 125 -11.18 -22.32 -2.98
CA LEU A 125 -11.44 -21.95 -4.37
C LEU A 125 -10.19 -22.14 -5.25
N PRO A 126 -10.34 -22.36 -6.57
CA PRO A 126 -9.20 -22.40 -7.49
C PRO A 126 -8.35 -21.13 -7.41
N SER A 127 -7.04 -21.27 -7.32
CA SER A 127 -6.11 -20.16 -7.02
C SER A 127 -5.01 -19.97 -8.08
N GLU A 128 -4.97 -20.79 -9.12
CA GLU A 128 -3.96 -20.71 -10.19
C GLU A 128 -4.13 -19.44 -11.02
N ARG A 129 -5.39 -19.01 -11.20
CA ARG A 129 -5.76 -17.76 -11.85
C ARG A 129 -6.96 -17.18 -11.10
N PHE A 130 -6.82 -15.95 -10.64
CA PHE A 130 -7.88 -15.22 -9.96
C PHE A 130 -7.91 -13.77 -10.45
N VAL A 131 -8.99 -13.07 -10.11
CA VAL A 131 -9.16 -11.64 -10.34
C VAL A 131 -9.37 -10.98 -9.00
N PHE A 132 -8.58 -9.95 -8.73
CA PHE A 132 -8.82 -9.05 -7.61
C PHE A 132 -9.58 -7.83 -8.13
N GLU A 133 -10.84 -7.72 -7.72
CA GLU A 133 -11.75 -6.63 -8.09
C GLU A 133 -11.71 -5.50 -7.06
N GLY A 134 -11.30 -5.80 -5.82
CA GLY A 134 -11.34 -4.84 -4.72
C GLY A 134 -12.78 -4.39 -4.44
N PHE A 135 -12.96 -3.12 -4.06
CA PHE A 135 -14.25 -2.63 -3.61
C PHE A 135 -15.22 -2.34 -4.78
N LEU A 136 -16.40 -2.97 -4.73
CA LEU A 136 -17.51 -2.64 -5.62
C LEU A 136 -18.03 -1.20 -5.41
N PRO A 137 -18.66 -0.59 -6.43
CA PRO A 137 -19.28 0.72 -6.30
C PRO A 137 -20.28 0.80 -5.13
N ARG A 138 -20.28 1.95 -4.44
CA ARG A 138 -21.21 2.19 -3.32
C ARG A 138 -22.67 2.30 -3.79
N LYS A 139 -22.89 2.89 -4.97
CA LYS A 139 -24.23 3.07 -5.53
C LYS A 139 -24.78 1.75 -6.06
N ALA A 140 -26.03 1.44 -5.69
CA ALA A 140 -26.64 0.15 -5.99
C ALA A 140 -26.73 -0.15 -7.50
N SER A 141 -27.05 0.85 -8.34
CA SER A 141 -27.12 0.67 -9.79
C SER A 141 -25.76 0.30 -10.38
N GLU A 142 -24.73 1.10 -10.09
CA GLU A 142 -23.36 0.89 -10.58
C GLU A 142 -22.77 -0.43 -10.07
N ARG A 143 -23.10 -0.82 -8.84
CA ARG A 143 -22.73 -2.14 -8.31
C ARG A 143 -23.41 -3.27 -9.05
N GLY A 144 -24.70 -3.13 -9.37
CA GLY A 144 -25.45 -4.11 -10.15
C GLY A 144 -24.86 -4.28 -11.55
N ASP A 145 -24.58 -3.17 -12.22
CA ASP A 145 -23.95 -3.17 -13.55
C ASP A 145 -22.59 -3.86 -13.50
N ARG A 146 -21.75 -3.52 -12.51
CA ARG A 146 -20.43 -4.14 -12.36
C ARG A 146 -20.50 -5.64 -12.07
N LEU A 147 -21.42 -6.08 -11.23
CA LEU A 147 -21.63 -7.50 -10.95
C LEU A 147 -22.14 -8.26 -12.18
N ALA A 148 -22.98 -7.63 -13.00
CA ALA A 148 -23.45 -8.22 -14.26
C ALA A 148 -22.27 -8.43 -15.24
N ASP A 149 -21.36 -7.46 -15.35
CA ASP A 149 -20.15 -7.57 -16.17
C ASP A 149 -19.24 -8.72 -15.71
N LEU A 150 -19.14 -8.91 -14.38
CA LEU A 150 -18.30 -9.94 -13.77
C LEU A 150 -18.94 -11.33 -13.73
N ALA A 151 -20.25 -11.45 -13.98
CA ALA A 151 -20.98 -12.71 -13.84
C ALA A 151 -20.47 -13.82 -14.75
N ALA A 152 -19.85 -13.47 -15.89
CA ALA A 152 -19.29 -14.40 -16.84
C ALA A 152 -17.80 -14.73 -16.58
N GLU A 153 -17.18 -14.18 -15.55
CA GLU A 153 -15.77 -14.42 -15.24
C GLU A 153 -15.58 -15.85 -14.68
N PRO A 154 -14.86 -16.75 -15.39
CA PRO A 154 -14.69 -18.13 -14.95
C PRO A 154 -13.66 -18.31 -13.82
N ARG A 155 -12.81 -17.30 -13.56
CA ARG A 155 -11.81 -17.35 -12.49
C ARG A 155 -12.42 -16.99 -11.14
N THR A 156 -11.74 -17.38 -10.07
CA THR A 156 -12.07 -16.90 -8.71
C THR A 156 -11.98 -15.37 -8.66
N LEU A 157 -13.06 -14.73 -8.20
CA LEU A 157 -13.16 -13.29 -7.96
C LEU A 157 -12.94 -13.01 -6.47
N ILE A 158 -12.13 -12.00 -6.15
CA ILE A 158 -11.94 -11.48 -4.79
C ILE A 158 -12.34 -10.01 -4.77
N MET A 159 -13.26 -9.65 -3.88
CA MET A 159 -13.82 -8.30 -3.70
C MET A 159 -14.12 -8.02 -2.23
#